data_AF-A0A6L8GKT9-F1
#
_entry.id   AF-A0A6L8GKT9-F1
#
_cell.length_a   1.000
_cell.length_b   1.000
_cell.length_c   1.000
_cell.angle_alpha   90.00
_cell.angle_beta   90.00
_cell.angle_gamma   90.00
#
_symmetry.space_group_name_H-M   'P 1'
#
loop_
_entity.id
_entity.type
_entity.pdbx_description
1 polymer ?
#
loop_
_entity_poly.entity_id
_entity_poly.type
_entity_poly.pdbx_seq_one_letter_code
_entity_poly.pdbx_strand_id
1 'polypeptide(L)'
;MDISAVNDLSRVLCYFVKLTDTQNNQLTAIRRALQFKAGVKKKFMRLGKDMLEVVEDNVFRLDNDFDILIDAENIHIWRPTSFEILGNLQQEILDAVPRNVNSIKEYLTFIELDSIENYAKKHPRAAKYLASIKEQKLSGITYTALKQCCEETNVRISTSGDRINIDQKNIMGFLEVLDRRRYQSNLVPSEPESFRASSREKLDK
;
A
#
# COMPACT_ATOMS: atom_id res chain seq x y z
N MET A 1 8.01 25.32 16.14
CA MET A 1 8.71 24.16 15.57
C MET A 1 9.80 23.80 16.56
N ASP A 2 9.75 22.62 17.16
CA ASP A 2 10.71 22.22 18.20
C ASP A 2 12.07 21.97 17.54
N ILE A 3 13.02 22.89 17.77
CA ILE A 3 14.37 22.88 17.17
C ILE A 3 15.14 21.62 17.59
N SER A 4 14.72 20.96 18.69
CA SER A 4 15.31 19.70 19.15
C SER A 4 15.15 18.54 18.15
N ALA A 5 14.16 18.59 17.26
CA ALA A 5 13.98 17.57 16.22
C ALA A 5 15.13 17.54 15.19
N VAL A 6 15.85 18.65 15.02
CA VAL A 6 17.06 18.72 14.17
C VAL A 6 18.24 17.99 14.82
N ASN A 7 18.25 17.84 16.15
CA ASN A 7 19.33 17.16 16.87
C ASN A 7 19.26 15.63 16.71
N ASP A 8 18.10 15.08 16.35
CA ASP A 8 17.94 13.67 16.00
C ASP A 8 17.15 13.52 14.68
N LEU A 9 17.85 13.80 13.59
CA LEU A 9 17.33 13.66 12.22
C LEU A 9 16.77 12.26 11.92
N SER A 10 17.17 11.23 12.67
CA SER A 10 16.65 9.87 12.52
C SER A 10 15.18 9.73 12.93
N ARG A 11 14.65 10.65 13.74
CA ARG A 11 13.27 10.68 14.21
C ARG A 11 12.35 11.56 13.38
N VAL A 12 12.89 12.38 12.47
CA VAL A 12 12.08 13.21 11.59
C VAL A 12 11.26 12.30 10.66
N LEU A 13 9.94 12.42 10.73
CA LEU A 13 9.01 11.64 9.91
C LEU A 13 8.82 12.29 8.53
N CYS A 14 8.66 13.60 8.52
CA CYS A 14 8.48 14.43 7.34
C CYS A 14 9.00 15.84 7.58
N TYR A 15 9.17 16.58 6.50
CA TYR A 15 9.29 18.02 6.51
C TYR A 15 8.24 18.60 5.55
N PHE A 16 7.94 19.88 5.72
CA PHE A 16 7.01 20.59 4.86
C PHE A 16 7.54 21.98 4.51
N VAL A 17 7.08 22.51 3.39
CA VAL A 17 7.32 23.88 2.95
C VAL A 17 5.97 24.57 2.83
N LYS A 18 5.90 25.82 3.31
CA LYS A 18 4.78 26.71 3.03
C LYS A 18 5.20 27.66 1.91
N LEU A 19 4.49 27.56 0.80
CA LEU A 19 4.65 28.44 -0.34
C LEU A 19 3.51 29.45 -0.32
N THR A 20 3.82 30.69 -0.66
CA THR A 20 2.83 31.78 -0.73
C THR A 20 3.03 32.50 -2.05
N ASP A 21 1.94 32.70 -2.79
CA ASP A 21 1.97 33.46 -4.03
C ASP A 21 1.84 34.98 -3.78
N THR A 22 1.84 35.77 -4.86
CA THR A 22 1.70 37.23 -4.79
C THR A 22 0.31 37.69 -4.35
N GLN A 23 -0.68 36.79 -4.32
CA GLN A 23 -2.04 37.04 -3.86
C GLN A 23 -2.26 36.54 -2.42
N ASN A 24 -1.21 36.10 -1.73
CA ASN A 24 -1.24 35.55 -0.38
C ASN A 24 -1.97 34.20 -0.26
N ASN A 25 -2.17 33.48 -1.37
CA ASN A 25 -2.66 32.10 -1.33
C ASN A 25 -1.55 31.19 -0.79
N GLN A 26 -1.91 30.24 0.08
CA GLN A 26 -0.96 29.34 0.73
C GLN A 26 -1.05 27.93 0.17
N LEU A 27 0.11 27.33 -0.10
CA LEU A 27 0.25 25.92 -0.44
C LEU A 27 1.21 25.28 0.57
N THR A 28 0.75 24.23 1.27
CA THR A 28 1.61 23.42 2.12
C THR A 28 2.03 22.16 1.38
N ALA A 29 3.33 22.01 1.15
CA ALA A 29 3.90 20.86 0.48
C ALA A 29 4.62 19.96 1.48
N ILE A 30 4.26 18.68 1.59
CA ILE A 30 4.77 17.75 2.61
C ILE A 30 5.54 16.61 1.94
N ARG A 31 6.70 16.25 2.52
CA ARG A 31 7.56 15.17 2.05
C ARG A 31 8.02 14.29 3.21
N ARG A 32 7.92 12.96 3.07
CA ARG A 32 8.53 12.04 4.05
C ARG A 32 10.04 12.19 4.05
N ALA A 33 10.62 12.20 5.25
CA ALA A 33 12.04 12.44 5.49
C ALA A 33 12.89 11.15 5.29
N LEU A 34 12.67 10.40 4.21
CA LEU A 34 13.45 9.19 3.91
C LEU A 34 14.91 9.53 3.56
N GLN A 35 15.11 10.48 2.65
CA GLN A 35 16.45 10.92 2.20
C GLN A 35 17.13 11.84 3.19
N PHE A 36 16.35 12.51 4.04
CA PHE A 36 16.84 13.32 5.16
C PHE A 36 17.77 12.53 6.08
N LYS A 37 17.48 11.23 6.27
CA LYS A 37 18.25 10.31 7.12
C LYS A 37 19.48 9.72 6.43
N ALA A 38 19.53 9.75 5.09
CA ALA A 38 20.58 9.11 4.32
C ALA A 38 21.90 9.90 4.30
N GLY A 39 21.85 11.22 4.52
CA GLY A 39 23.02 12.09 4.61
C GLY A 39 23.77 12.02 5.94
N VAL A 40 23.04 11.74 7.03
CA VAL A 40 23.55 11.85 8.43
C VAL A 40 24.73 10.91 8.73
N LYS A 41 24.92 9.84 7.94
CA LYS A 41 26.00 8.86 8.15
C LYS A 41 27.20 9.03 7.21
N LYS A 42 27.21 10.05 6.35
CA LYS A 42 28.25 10.25 5.34
C LYS A 42 29.07 11.48 5.66
N LYS A 43 30.40 11.38 5.51
CA LYS A 43 31.28 12.55 5.51
C LYS A 43 31.17 13.22 4.15
N PHE A 44 30.77 14.48 4.14
CA PHE A 44 30.73 15.29 2.93
C PHE A 44 32.02 16.11 2.84
N MET A 45 32.43 16.40 1.60
CA MET A 45 33.50 17.36 1.34
C MET A 45 32.93 18.48 0.49
N ARG A 46 33.31 19.72 0.80
CA ARG A 46 32.99 20.90 0.00
C ARG A 46 34.26 21.39 -0.69
N LEU A 47 34.15 21.73 -1.98
CA LEU A 47 35.21 22.42 -2.68
C LEU A 47 35.05 23.92 -2.42
N GLY A 48 35.99 24.49 -1.67
CA GLY A 48 36.16 25.93 -1.53
C GLY A 48 36.87 26.52 -2.75
N LYS A 49 37.32 27.78 -2.66
CA LYS A 49 38.00 28.44 -3.77
C LYS A 49 39.23 27.68 -4.26
N ASP A 50 40.07 27.21 -3.33
CA ASP A 50 41.34 26.54 -3.67
C ASP A 50 41.62 25.28 -2.83
N MET A 51 40.68 24.82 -2.00
CA MET A 51 40.86 23.68 -1.10
C MET A 51 39.61 22.82 -0.98
N LEU A 52 39.82 21.51 -0.79
CA LEU A 52 38.77 20.56 -0.44
C LEU A 52 38.68 20.44 1.08
N GLU A 53 37.54 20.79 1.65
CA GLU A 53 37.32 20.81 3.10
C GLU A 53 36.28 19.75 3.50
N VAL A 54 36.50 19.09 4.63
CA VAL A 54 35.48 18.19 5.22
C VAL A 54 34.36 19.05 5.82
N VAL A 55 33.12 18.68 5.54
CA VAL A 55 31.94 19.29 6.17
C VAL A 55 31.73 18.60 7.51
N GLU A 56 32.06 19.31 8.60
CA GLU A 56 31.90 18.82 9.98
C GLU A 56 30.44 18.87 10.46
N ASP A 57 29.61 19.70 9.82
CA ASP A 57 28.19 19.84 10.15
C ASP A 57 27.35 18.65 9.68
N ASN A 58 26.24 18.42 10.37
CA ASN A 58 25.22 17.47 9.92
C ASN A 58 24.56 17.96 8.64
N VAL A 59 24.82 17.27 7.53
CA VAL A 59 24.19 17.57 6.23
C VAL A 59 23.00 16.64 6.02
N PHE A 60 21.87 17.23 5.62
CA PHE A 60 20.71 16.51 5.11
C PHE A 60 20.43 16.93 3.66
N ARG A 61 19.72 16.05 2.95
CA ARG A 61 19.28 16.31 1.57
C ARG A 61 17.79 16.58 1.54
N LEU A 62 17.41 17.70 0.94
CA LEU A 62 16.04 17.96 0.52
C LEU A 62 15.74 17.21 -0.78
N ASP A 63 14.52 16.69 -0.88
CA ASP A 63 14.02 16.09 -2.10
C ASP A 63 13.56 17.18 -3.08
N ASN A 64 13.57 16.85 -4.36
CA ASN A 64 13.15 17.76 -5.43
C ASN A 64 11.63 17.72 -5.67
N ASP A 65 10.90 16.91 -4.92
CA ASP A 65 9.45 16.78 -5.03
C ASP A 65 8.80 16.51 -3.67
N PHE A 66 7.47 16.63 -3.64
CA PHE A 66 6.65 16.43 -2.45
C PHE A 66 5.71 15.23 -2.63
N ASP A 67 5.27 14.68 -1.51
CA ASP A 67 4.37 13.53 -1.48
C ASP A 67 2.90 13.95 -1.46
N ILE A 68 2.63 15.09 -0.83
CA ILE A 68 1.29 15.65 -0.61
C ILE A 68 1.39 17.16 -0.78
N LEU A 69 0.41 17.76 -1.45
CA LEU A 69 0.18 19.20 -1.48
C LEU A 69 -1.18 19.50 -0.86
N ILE A 70 -1.26 20.54 -0.05
CA ILE A 70 -2.48 20.97 0.63
C ILE A 70 -2.70 22.44 0.32
N ASP A 71 -3.80 22.75 -0.35
CA ASP A 71 -4.27 24.13 -0.55
C ASP A 71 -5.52 24.39 0.32
N ALA A 72 -6.23 25.50 0.06
CA ALA A 72 -7.40 25.89 0.84
C ALA A 72 -8.59 24.93 0.70
N GLU A 73 -8.68 24.19 -0.42
CA GLU A 73 -9.85 23.39 -0.79
C GLU A 73 -9.54 21.89 -0.82
N ASN A 74 -8.29 21.51 -1.13
CA ASN A 74 -7.94 20.17 -1.55
C ASN A 74 -6.65 19.65 -0.88
N ILE A 75 -6.61 18.32 -0.77
CA ILE A 75 -5.40 17.56 -0.47
C ILE A 75 -5.05 16.78 -1.74
N HIS A 76 -3.96 17.18 -2.41
CA HIS A 76 -3.44 16.53 -3.60
C HIS A 76 -2.41 15.47 -3.19
N ILE A 77 -2.70 14.21 -3.50
CA ILE A 77 -1.89 13.07 -3.07
C ILE A 77 -1.07 12.55 -4.25
N TRP A 78 0.23 12.84 -4.27
CA TRP A 78 1.14 12.30 -5.27
C TRP A 78 1.64 10.89 -4.91
N ARG A 79 1.91 10.66 -3.62
CA ARG A 79 2.34 9.34 -3.11
C ARG A 79 1.34 8.81 -2.08
N PRO A 80 0.39 7.95 -2.48
CA PRO A 80 -0.62 7.39 -1.56
C PRO A 80 -0.03 6.73 -0.33
N THR A 81 1.04 5.93 -0.49
CA THR A 81 1.72 5.28 0.64
C THR A 81 2.29 6.30 1.65
N SER A 82 2.80 7.44 1.17
CA SER A 82 3.27 8.50 2.06
C SER A 82 2.10 9.15 2.80
N PHE A 83 0.98 9.40 2.12
CA PHE A 83 -0.24 9.94 2.74
C PHE A 83 -0.77 9.03 3.84
N GLU A 84 -0.86 7.71 3.59
CA GLU A 84 -1.29 6.74 4.60
C GLU A 84 -0.39 6.73 5.84
N ILE A 85 0.93 6.81 5.65
CA ILE A 85 1.89 6.82 6.76
C ILE A 85 1.78 8.12 7.54
N LEU A 86 1.69 9.26 6.86
CA LEU A 86 1.63 10.57 7.49
C LEU A 86 0.29 10.83 8.20
N GLY A 87 -0.80 10.30 7.66
CA GLY A 87 -2.12 10.33 8.28
C GLY A 87 -2.34 9.25 9.34
N ASN A 88 -1.34 8.42 9.64
CA ASN A 88 -1.45 7.27 10.54
C ASN A 88 -2.63 6.32 10.19
N LEU A 89 -2.95 6.20 8.90
CA LEU A 89 -4.12 5.44 8.42
C LEU A 89 -3.88 3.93 8.43
N GLN A 90 -2.65 3.48 8.65
CA GLN A 90 -2.33 2.05 8.66
C GLN A 90 -3.08 1.32 9.77
N GLN A 91 -3.17 1.91 10.97
CA GLN A 91 -3.86 1.26 12.08
C GLN A 91 -5.37 1.19 11.81
N GLU A 92 -5.97 2.25 11.31
CA GLU A 92 -7.39 2.27 10.90
C GLU A 92 -7.72 1.19 9.85
N ILE A 93 -6.81 0.98 8.88
CA ILE A 93 -6.95 -0.09 7.87
C ILE A 93 -6.94 -1.47 8.52
N LEU A 94 -6.05 -1.70 9.50
CA LEU A 94 -5.95 -2.97 10.21
C LEU A 94 -7.15 -3.19 11.16
N ASP A 95 -7.60 -2.16 11.85
CA ASP A 95 -8.74 -2.21 12.78
C ASP A 95 -10.06 -2.46 12.06
N ALA A 96 -10.15 -2.10 10.78
CA ALA A 96 -11.29 -2.41 9.93
C ALA A 96 -11.36 -3.89 9.50
N VAL A 97 -10.30 -4.69 9.68
CA VAL A 97 -10.22 -6.08 9.19
C VAL A 97 -11.39 -6.95 9.68
N PRO A 98 -11.70 -7.03 11.00
CA PRO A 98 -12.79 -7.87 11.48
C PRO A 98 -14.14 -7.50 10.87
N ARG A 99 -14.42 -6.20 10.73
CA ARG A 99 -15.64 -5.70 10.10
C ARG A 99 -15.73 -6.13 8.63
N ASN A 100 -14.64 -5.96 7.88
CA ASN A 100 -14.60 -6.33 6.46
C ASN A 100 -14.75 -7.85 6.26
N VAL A 101 -14.12 -8.66 7.13
CA VAL A 101 -14.23 -10.13 7.09
C VAL A 101 -15.67 -10.57 7.37
N ASN A 102 -16.32 -9.99 8.37
CA ASN A 102 -17.71 -10.31 8.69
C ASN A 102 -18.64 -10.01 7.50
N SER A 103 -18.49 -8.86 6.85
CA SER A 103 -19.26 -8.54 5.64
C SER A 103 -19.01 -9.52 4.49
N ILE A 104 -17.78 -10.01 4.31
CA ILE A 104 -17.48 -11.01 3.28
C ILE A 104 -18.08 -12.38 3.63
N LYS A 105 -18.05 -12.74 4.92
CA LYS A 105 -18.55 -14.03 5.45
C LYS A 105 -20.04 -14.23 5.20
N GLU A 106 -20.83 -13.15 5.19
CA GLU A 106 -22.27 -13.18 4.88
C GLU A 106 -22.55 -13.72 3.48
N TYR A 107 -21.65 -13.52 2.52
CA TYR A 107 -21.80 -13.98 1.14
C TYR A 107 -21.03 -15.26 0.82
N LEU A 108 -19.84 -15.43 1.43
CA LEU A 108 -18.92 -16.53 1.11
C LEU A 108 -18.85 -17.55 2.26
N THR A 109 -19.99 -18.17 2.57
CA THR A 109 -20.15 -19.09 3.71
C THR A 109 -19.35 -20.39 3.59
N PHE A 110 -18.85 -20.69 2.39
CA PHE A 110 -18.04 -21.88 2.07
C PHE A 110 -16.52 -21.62 2.21
N ILE A 111 -16.09 -20.48 2.76
CA ILE A 111 -14.67 -20.15 2.99
C ILE A 111 -14.41 -20.04 4.49
N GLU A 112 -13.35 -20.69 4.96
CA GLU A 112 -12.84 -20.49 6.31
C GLU A 112 -11.97 -19.22 6.35
N LEU A 113 -12.52 -18.17 6.97
CA LEU A 113 -11.92 -16.83 6.94
C LEU A 113 -11.02 -16.54 8.15
N ASP A 114 -11.02 -17.38 9.17
CA ASP A 114 -10.27 -17.12 10.42
C ASP A 114 -8.76 -16.98 10.17
N SER A 115 -8.18 -17.83 9.30
CA SER A 115 -6.75 -17.73 8.94
C SER A 115 -6.44 -16.45 8.16
N ILE A 116 -7.37 -16.03 7.28
CA ILE A 116 -7.26 -14.82 6.47
C ILE A 116 -7.36 -13.58 7.36
N GLU A 117 -8.30 -13.55 8.31
CA GLU A 117 -8.47 -12.46 9.27
C GLU A 117 -7.21 -12.27 10.11
N ASN A 118 -6.72 -13.35 10.72
CA ASN A 118 -5.53 -13.32 11.57
C ASN A 118 -4.28 -12.87 10.81
N TYR A 119 -4.16 -13.28 9.54
CA TYR A 119 -3.11 -12.79 8.66
C TYR A 119 -3.30 -11.30 8.36
N ALA A 120 -4.48 -10.87 7.95
CA ALA A 120 -4.73 -9.50 7.51
C ALA A 120 -4.56 -8.45 8.60
N LYS A 121 -4.86 -8.78 9.88
CA LYS A 121 -4.61 -7.92 11.05
C LYS A 121 -3.15 -7.48 11.20
N LYS A 122 -2.21 -8.17 10.57
CA LYS A 122 -0.76 -7.87 10.63
C LYS A 122 -0.20 -7.36 9.30
N HIS A 123 -1.00 -7.38 8.24
CA HIS A 123 -0.53 -7.13 6.87
C HIS A 123 -1.43 -6.09 6.19
N PRO A 124 -1.03 -4.80 6.17
CA PRO A 124 -1.85 -3.71 5.61
C PRO A 124 -2.32 -3.96 4.17
N ARG A 125 -1.49 -4.61 3.35
CA ARG A 125 -1.87 -4.96 1.97
C ARG A 125 -3.02 -5.96 1.90
N ALA A 126 -3.04 -6.97 2.77
CA ALA A 126 -4.13 -7.94 2.84
C ALA A 126 -5.42 -7.28 3.37
N ALA A 127 -5.29 -6.41 4.38
CA ALA A 127 -6.40 -5.62 4.91
C ALA A 127 -7.05 -4.74 3.83
N LYS A 128 -6.25 -4.08 2.98
CA LYS A 128 -6.75 -3.32 1.82
C LYS A 128 -7.48 -4.21 0.80
N TYR A 129 -7.00 -5.43 0.55
CA TYR A 129 -7.72 -6.36 -0.32
C TYR A 129 -9.06 -6.76 0.28
N LEU A 130 -9.15 -7.03 1.58
CA LEU A 130 -10.45 -7.27 2.23
C LEU A 130 -11.39 -6.06 2.13
N ALA A 131 -10.88 -4.85 2.36
CA ALA A 131 -11.64 -3.62 2.20
C ALA A 131 -12.12 -3.41 0.75
N SER A 132 -11.35 -3.87 -0.23
CA SER A 132 -11.69 -3.80 -1.64
C SER A 132 -12.66 -4.90 -2.07
N ILE A 133 -12.51 -6.12 -1.54
CA ILE A 133 -13.38 -7.28 -1.80
C ILE A 133 -14.78 -7.04 -1.27
N LYS A 134 -14.92 -6.45 -0.07
CA LYS A 134 -16.26 -6.19 0.51
C LYS A 134 -17.13 -5.27 -0.35
N GLU A 135 -16.52 -4.32 -1.08
CA GLU A 135 -17.21 -3.35 -1.94
C GLU A 135 -17.64 -3.97 -3.29
N GLN A 136 -17.24 -5.21 -3.55
CA GLN A 136 -17.53 -5.89 -4.80
C GLN A 136 -18.80 -6.74 -4.71
N LYS A 137 -19.36 -7.09 -5.87
CA LYS A 137 -20.46 -8.06 -5.95
C LYS A 137 -19.96 -9.46 -5.59
N LEU A 138 -20.27 -9.91 -4.37
CA LEU A 138 -19.91 -11.22 -3.84
C LEU A 138 -21.01 -12.28 -4.02
N SER A 139 -22.27 -11.87 -4.09
CA SER A 139 -23.45 -12.76 -4.15
C SER A 139 -23.50 -13.72 -5.34
N GLY A 140 -22.69 -13.49 -6.38
CA GLY A 140 -22.60 -14.37 -7.55
C GLY A 140 -21.41 -15.35 -7.52
N ILE A 141 -20.58 -15.31 -6.48
CA ILE A 141 -19.39 -16.18 -6.39
C ILE A 141 -19.82 -17.54 -5.86
N THR A 142 -19.64 -18.58 -6.67
CA THR A 142 -19.92 -19.97 -6.28
C THR A 142 -18.64 -20.69 -5.87
N TYR A 143 -18.78 -21.72 -5.04
CA TYR A 143 -17.66 -22.60 -4.64
C TYR A 143 -16.90 -23.13 -5.85
N THR A 144 -17.62 -23.68 -6.84
CA THR A 144 -17.03 -24.28 -8.04
C THR A 144 -16.26 -23.26 -8.87
N ALA A 145 -16.83 -22.08 -9.11
CA ALA A 145 -16.17 -21.03 -9.87
C ALA A 145 -14.91 -20.50 -9.15
N LEU A 146 -14.98 -20.34 -7.83
CA LEU A 146 -13.84 -19.88 -7.05
C LEU A 146 -12.70 -20.90 -7.03
N LYS A 147 -13.03 -22.18 -6.83
CA LYS A 147 -12.07 -23.29 -6.86
C LYS A 147 -11.38 -23.37 -8.22
N GLN A 148 -12.14 -23.36 -9.30
CA GLN A 148 -11.60 -23.38 -10.66
C GLN A 148 -10.66 -22.19 -10.91
N CYS A 149 -11.07 -20.98 -10.52
CA CYS A 149 -10.23 -19.79 -10.70
C CYS A 149 -8.93 -19.87 -9.88
N CYS A 150 -8.96 -20.44 -8.67
CA CYS A 150 -7.75 -20.67 -7.88
C CYS A 150 -6.80 -21.66 -8.57
N GLU A 151 -7.33 -22.77 -9.11
CA GLU A 151 -6.55 -23.77 -9.83
C GLU A 151 -5.90 -23.19 -11.10
N GLU A 152 -6.69 -22.51 -11.93
CA GLU A 152 -6.25 -21.84 -13.16
C GLU A 152 -5.15 -20.78 -12.91
N THR A 153 -5.22 -20.08 -11.77
CA THR A 153 -4.29 -19.00 -11.43
C THR A 153 -3.18 -19.41 -10.46
N ASN A 154 -2.95 -20.72 -10.32
CA ASN A 154 -1.89 -21.33 -9.51
C ASN A 154 -1.95 -20.95 -8.01
N VAL A 155 -3.15 -20.75 -7.48
CA VAL A 155 -3.39 -20.51 -6.05
C VAL A 155 -3.84 -21.81 -5.39
N ARG A 156 -2.99 -22.35 -4.52
CA ARG A 156 -3.31 -23.60 -3.82
C ARG A 156 -4.30 -23.35 -2.68
N ILE A 157 -5.38 -24.12 -2.68
CA ILE A 157 -6.38 -24.17 -1.62
C ILE A 157 -6.51 -25.61 -1.11
N SER A 158 -6.91 -25.78 0.14
CA SER A 158 -7.29 -27.07 0.72
C SER A 158 -8.78 -27.09 1.01
N THR A 159 -9.37 -28.27 1.08
CA THR A 159 -10.81 -28.44 1.33
C THR A 159 -11.03 -29.36 2.52
N SER A 160 -11.87 -28.94 3.46
CA SER A 160 -12.31 -29.76 4.59
C SER A 160 -13.83 -29.83 4.56
N GLY A 161 -14.37 -30.91 3.97
CA GLY A 161 -15.78 -30.98 3.59
C GLY A 161 -16.11 -29.92 2.52
N ASP A 162 -17.18 -29.17 2.75
CA ASP A 162 -17.66 -28.12 1.84
C ASP A 162 -17.02 -26.75 2.09
N ARG A 163 -15.93 -26.70 2.87
CA ARG A 163 -15.20 -25.47 3.19
C ARG A 163 -13.83 -25.40 2.54
N ILE A 164 -13.52 -24.23 2.00
CA ILE A 164 -12.21 -23.87 1.50
C ILE A 164 -11.35 -23.36 2.66
N ASN A 165 -10.18 -23.96 2.82
CA ASN A 165 -9.13 -23.58 3.75
C ASN A 165 -7.91 -23.06 2.99
N ILE A 166 -7.24 -22.05 3.55
CA ILE A 166 -6.13 -21.36 2.88
C ILE A 166 -4.92 -21.33 3.82
N ASP A 167 -3.83 -21.96 3.38
CA ASP A 167 -2.53 -21.86 4.03
C ASP A 167 -2.01 -20.41 3.96
N GLN A 168 -1.28 -20.00 5.00
CA GLN A 168 -0.73 -18.65 5.10
C GLN A 168 0.07 -18.20 3.86
N LYS A 169 0.83 -19.12 3.23
CA LYS A 169 1.61 -18.86 2.01
C LYS A 169 0.77 -18.50 0.79
N ASN A 170 -0.50 -18.91 0.76
CA ASN A 170 -1.42 -18.71 -0.36
C ASN A 170 -2.44 -17.58 -0.11
N ILE A 171 -2.55 -17.05 1.12
CA ILE A 171 -3.55 -16.02 1.48
C ILE A 171 -3.51 -14.84 0.52
N MET A 172 -2.32 -14.31 0.21
CA MET A 172 -2.22 -13.19 -0.73
C MET A 172 -2.69 -13.55 -2.13
N GLY A 173 -2.36 -14.74 -2.63
CA GLY A 173 -2.83 -15.22 -3.92
C GLY A 173 -4.36 -15.37 -3.94
N PHE A 174 -4.92 -15.94 -2.89
CA PHE A 174 -6.35 -16.14 -2.73
C PHE A 174 -7.13 -14.81 -2.66
N LEU A 175 -6.63 -13.85 -1.87
CA LEU A 175 -7.19 -12.50 -1.83
C LEU A 175 -7.10 -11.82 -3.21
N GLU A 176 -6.03 -12.03 -3.98
CA GLU A 176 -5.94 -11.50 -5.35
C GLU A 176 -6.96 -12.13 -6.30
N VAL A 177 -7.31 -13.41 -6.12
CA VAL A 177 -8.41 -14.05 -6.89
C VAL A 177 -9.74 -13.38 -6.54
N LEU A 178 -10.08 -13.29 -5.25
CA LEU A 178 -11.33 -12.66 -4.79
C LEU A 178 -11.41 -11.18 -5.19
N ASP A 179 -10.28 -10.48 -5.21
CA ASP A 179 -10.18 -9.08 -5.61
C ASP A 179 -10.14 -8.87 -7.14
N ARG A 180 -10.27 -9.96 -7.92
CA ARG A 180 -10.29 -10.00 -9.39
C ARG A 180 -9.00 -9.46 -10.03
N ARG A 181 -7.85 -9.79 -9.44
CA ARG A 181 -6.51 -9.35 -9.89
C ARG A 181 -5.72 -10.44 -10.59
N ARG A 182 -6.18 -11.68 -10.56
CA ARG A 182 -5.54 -12.81 -11.26
C ARG A 182 -6.40 -13.23 -12.43
N TYR A 183 -5.76 -13.50 -13.55
CA TYR A 183 -6.42 -13.98 -14.76
C TYR A 183 -5.43 -14.84 -15.56
N GLN A 184 -5.98 -15.65 -16.45
CA GLN A 184 -5.22 -16.50 -17.35
C GLN A 184 -5.44 -16.04 -18.79
N SER A 185 -4.36 -15.96 -19.57
CA SER A 185 -4.41 -15.75 -21.01
C SER A 185 -4.09 -17.06 -21.71
N ASN A 186 -4.88 -17.40 -22.73
CA ASN A 186 -4.74 -18.65 -23.50
C ASN A 186 -4.47 -18.30 -24.97
N LEU A 187 -3.38 -17.57 -25.23
CA LEU A 187 -3.00 -17.19 -26.60
C LEU A 187 -2.20 -18.28 -27.31
N VAL A 188 -1.45 -19.09 -26.55
CA VAL A 188 -0.71 -20.24 -27.07
C VAL A 188 -1.45 -21.53 -26.64
N PRO A 189 -1.84 -22.39 -27.59
CA PRO A 189 -2.52 -23.64 -27.27
C PRO A 189 -1.69 -24.50 -26.31
N SER A 190 -2.32 -24.99 -25.24
CA SER A 190 -1.70 -25.83 -24.19
C SER A 190 -0.65 -25.14 -23.31
N GLU A 191 -0.41 -23.84 -23.50
CA GLU A 191 0.51 -23.03 -22.69
C GLU A 191 -0.22 -21.82 -22.08
N PRO A 192 -1.10 -22.07 -21.10
CA PRO A 192 -1.79 -21.00 -20.41
C PRO A 192 -0.83 -20.12 -19.59
N GLU A 193 -0.95 -18.82 -19.74
CA GLU A 193 -0.13 -17.84 -19.01
C GLU A 193 -0.95 -17.17 -17.91
N SER A 194 -0.47 -17.22 -16.66
CA SER A 194 -1.09 -16.55 -15.52
C SER A 194 -0.54 -15.15 -15.32
N PHE A 195 -1.44 -14.16 -15.20
CA PHE A 195 -1.08 -12.76 -14.99
C PHE A 195 -1.66 -12.21 -13.70
N ARG A 196 -1.05 -11.11 -13.24
CA ARG A 196 -1.51 -10.31 -12.11
C ARG A 196 -1.71 -8.86 -12.54
N ALA A 197 -2.92 -8.36 -12.41
CA ALA A 197 -3.25 -6.97 -12.68
C ALA A 197 -2.81 -6.04 -11.54
N SER A 198 -2.14 -4.93 -11.89
CA SER A 198 -1.76 -3.86 -10.96
C SER A 198 -2.97 -3.01 -10.54
N SER A 199 -3.87 -2.73 -11.48
CA SER A 199 -5.19 -2.12 -11.28
C SER A 199 -6.27 -3.00 -11.92
N ARG A 200 -7.52 -2.73 -11.58
CA ARG A 200 -8.68 -3.36 -12.22
C ARG A 200 -9.48 -2.31 -12.95
N GLU A 201 -9.84 -2.61 -14.17
CA GLU A 201 -10.82 -1.86 -14.94
C GLU A 201 -11.66 -2.91 -15.65
N LYS A 202 -12.97 -2.86 -15.38
CA LYS A 202 -13.89 -3.75 -16.08
C LYS A 202 -14.14 -3.14 -17.44
N LEU A 203 -13.83 -3.90 -18.49
CA LEU A 203 -14.24 -3.54 -19.84
C LEU A 203 -15.74 -3.83 -19.93
N ASP A 204 -16.56 -2.78 -19.90
CA ASP A 204 -17.97 -2.89 -20.22
C ASP A 204 -18.12 -3.00 -21.74
N LYS A 205 -19.05 -3.85 -22.18
CA LYS A 205 -19.47 -3.96 -23.58
C LYS A 205 -20.59 -2.98 -23.85
#